data_AF-A0A8H6RJH9-F1
#
_entry.id   AF-A0A8H6RJH9-F1
#
_cell.length_a   1.000
_cell.length_b   1.000
_cell.length_c   1.000
_cell.angle_alpha   90.00
_cell.angle_beta   90.00
_cell.angle_gamma   90.00
#
_symmetry.space_group_name_H-M   'P 1'
#
loop_
_entity.id
_entity.type
_entity.pdbx_description
1 polymer ?
#
loop_
_entity_poly.entity_id
_entity_poly.type
_entity_poly.pdbx_seq_one_letter_code
_entity_poly.pdbx_strand_id
1 'polypeptide(L)'
;MSKKSKKTSFQTPKSQIPTPFVKAPPSLTPFLERLDPSKVHITHIDRHPIPYKKNIFLIPVALNGIIALLLTWRLWIAIPKYWILLQTLLGYITTATVDPTTTTRKQQILILLKRTGMMAFDFLLFRFVGPWPLTFFLEQPANPVSWRWNLGFQKEEVVVRVSRNWNCDDLMAGVKQGEENAFFKTRVLPAIEPVFMQKTGYLMMDESWDLEFEVMCDAHTLVKRGEVKMEDLDKVVLAHMEGVGWLVWKWEGAGDVIEGRRKKVVAFKEKLTAMGKESLFWKWTEIVEEERDRDGGFTPERQQKVALRVQQEFEKNGVDFEEVVKSIGGLDEMPTTT
;
A
#
# COMPACT_ATOMS: atom_id res chain seq x y z
N MET A 1 14.61 -64.15 10.73
CA MET A 1 13.53 -63.29 10.19
C MET A 1 13.79 -61.85 10.64
N SER A 2 14.27 -60.97 9.75
CA SER A 2 14.47 -59.54 10.05
C SER A 2 13.57 -58.71 9.13
N LYS A 3 12.60 -58.03 9.73
CA LYS A 3 11.63 -57.17 9.03
C LYS A 3 12.35 -55.93 8.51
N LYS A 4 12.45 -55.79 7.19
CA LYS A 4 12.84 -54.54 6.52
C LYS A 4 11.81 -53.45 6.83
N SER A 5 12.23 -52.41 7.53
CA SER A 5 11.46 -51.18 7.71
C SER A 5 11.37 -50.44 6.37
N LYS A 6 10.15 -50.30 5.82
CA LYS A 6 9.86 -49.41 4.71
C LYS A 6 10.03 -47.98 5.19
N LYS A 7 11.07 -47.28 4.71
CA LYS A 7 11.16 -45.82 4.83
C LYS A 7 10.02 -45.23 3.98
N THR A 8 8.99 -44.73 4.65
CA THR A 8 7.96 -43.89 4.05
C THR A 8 8.63 -42.59 3.65
N SER A 9 8.85 -42.38 2.36
CA SER A 9 9.26 -41.08 1.84
C SER A 9 8.09 -40.11 2.04
N PHE A 10 8.22 -39.19 2.99
CA PHE A 10 7.38 -38.00 3.00
C PHE A 10 7.72 -37.23 1.73
N GLN A 11 6.83 -37.29 0.74
CA GLN A 11 6.83 -36.33 -0.35
C GLN A 11 6.34 -35.01 0.25
N THR A 12 7.22 -34.01 0.28
CA THR A 12 6.84 -32.63 0.54
C THR A 12 5.72 -32.27 -0.45
N PRO A 13 4.53 -31.82 0.01
CA PRO A 13 3.49 -31.39 -0.92
C PRO A 13 4.07 -30.28 -1.79
N LYS A 14 3.89 -30.38 -3.12
CA LYS A 14 4.18 -29.27 -4.03
C LYS A 14 3.40 -28.07 -3.51
N SER A 15 4.10 -27.07 -2.97
CA SER A 15 3.49 -25.87 -2.40
C SER A 15 2.61 -25.22 -3.47
N GLN A 16 1.29 -25.35 -3.30
CA GLN A 16 0.31 -24.80 -4.22
C GLN A 16 0.20 -23.32 -3.92
N ILE A 17 0.45 -22.48 -4.94
CA ILE A 17 0.36 -21.02 -4.78
C ILE A 17 -1.09 -20.67 -4.44
N PRO A 18 -1.34 -19.94 -3.34
CA PRO A 18 -2.70 -19.60 -2.93
C PRO A 18 -3.29 -18.50 -3.82
N THR A 19 -4.53 -18.68 -4.26
CA THR A 19 -5.31 -17.64 -4.95
C THR A 19 -5.43 -16.39 -4.07
N PRO A 20 -5.34 -15.16 -4.62
CA PRO A 20 -5.22 -14.78 -6.02
C PRO A 20 -3.78 -14.53 -6.48
N PHE A 21 -2.79 -15.02 -5.73
CA PHE A 21 -1.39 -14.76 -6.01
C PHE A 21 -0.88 -15.62 -7.16
N VAL A 22 0.07 -15.06 -7.90
CA VAL A 22 0.87 -15.73 -8.93
C VAL A 22 2.35 -15.53 -8.66
N LYS A 23 3.21 -16.34 -9.27
CA LYS A 23 4.65 -16.16 -9.12
C LYS A 23 5.09 -14.82 -9.70
N ALA A 24 5.94 -14.10 -8.99
CA ALA A 24 6.40 -12.79 -9.43
C ALA A 24 7.19 -12.88 -10.76
N PRO A 25 6.94 -11.97 -11.72
CA PRO A 25 7.66 -11.96 -12.99
C PRO A 25 9.13 -11.55 -12.79
N PRO A 26 10.06 -12.05 -13.63
CA PRO A 26 11.49 -11.70 -13.52
C PRO A 26 11.79 -10.21 -13.68
N SER A 27 10.90 -9.44 -14.33
CA SER A 27 11.06 -7.99 -14.48
C SER A 27 11.02 -7.23 -13.15
N LEU A 28 10.39 -7.80 -12.11
CA LEU A 28 10.32 -7.18 -10.79
C LEU A 28 11.47 -7.57 -9.87
N THR A 29 12.34 -8.51 -10.27
CA THR A 29 13.41 -9.04 -9.41
C THR A 29 14.27 -7.94 -8.76
N PRO A 30 14.76 -6.91 -9.48
CA PRO A 30 15.58 -5.86 -8.87
C PRO A 30 14.86 -5.10 -7.74
N PHE A 31 13.53 -4.98 -7.83
CA PHE A 31 12.72 -4.35 -6.81
C PHE A 31 12.45 -5.29 -5.64
N LEU A 32 12.15 -6.57 -5.92
CA LEU A 32 11.84 -7.58 -4.89
C LEU A 32 13.04 -7.88 -3.98
N GLU A 33 14.28 -7.72 -4.47
CA GLU A 33 15.50 -7.86 -3.67
C GLU A 33 15.66 -6.76 -2.61
N ARG A 34 14.95 -5.63 -2.74
CA ARG A 34 14.95 -4.54 -1.76
C ARG A 34 13.92 -4.73 -0.65
N LEU A 35 12.95 -5.62 -0.83
CA LEU A 35 11.84 -5.82 0.11
C LEU A 35 12.19 -6.81 1.22
N ASP A 36 11.65 -6.56 2.41
CA ASP A 36 11.71 -7.54 3.52
C ASP A 36 10.76 -8.72 3.22
N PRO A 37 11.26 -9.96 3.07
CA PRO A 37 10.44 -11.14 2.79
C PRO A 37 9.58 -11.59 3.98
N SER A 38 9.81 -11.09 5.19
CA SER A 38 8.92 -11.34 6.33
C SER A 38 7.63 -10.51 6.26
N LYS A 39 7.57 -9.50 5.38
CA LYS A 39 6.49 -8.51 5.34
C LYS A 39 5.67 -8.60 4.06
N VAL A 40 4.40 -8.25 4.19
CA VAL A 40 3.50 -8.09 3.04
C VAL A 40 3.60 -6.64 2.58
N HIS A 41 3.73 -6.45 1.28
CA HIS A 41 3.87 -5.13 0.68
C HIS A 41 2.74 -4.83 -0.28
N ILE A 42 2.36 -3.56 -0.38
CA ILE A 42 1.39 -3.08 -1.36
C ILE A 42 1.99 -1.88 -2.10
N THR A 43 2.07 -1.98 -3.42
CA THR A 43 2.56 -0.90 -4.28
C THR A 43 1.46 -0.33 -5.17
N HIS A 44 1.47 0.99 -5.33
CA HIS A 44 0.62 1.67 -6.31
C HIS A 44 1.23 3.00 -6.72
N ILE A 45 0.75 3.57 -7.82
CA ILE A 45 1.17 4.89 -8.29
C ILE A 45 0.19 5.96 -7.80
N ASP A 46 0.69 6.88 -6.98
CA ASP A 46 -0.01 8.10 -6.58
C ASP A 46 0.13 9.16 -7.69
N ARG A 47 -1.01 9.44 -8.35
CA ARG A 47 -1.14 10.40 -9.46
C ARG A 47 -1.74 11.74 -9.04
N HIS A 48 -1.80 12.04 -7.74
CA HIS A 48 -2.36 13.31 -7.28
C HIS A 48 -1.55 14.52 -7.74
N PRO A 49 -2.18 15.69 -7.92
CA PRO A 49 -1.47 16.91 -8.28
C PRO A 49 -0.39 17.27 -7.25
N ILE A 50 0.76 17.74 -7.73
CA ILE A 50 1.90 18.16 -6.87
C ILE A 50 1.49 19.17 -5.77
N PRO A 51 0.68 20.21 -6.05
CA PRO A 51 0.25 21.14 -5.00
C PRO A 51 -0.54 20.44 -3.88
N TYR A 52 -1.37 19.45 -4.22
CA TYR A 52 -2.15 18.69 -3.26
C TYR A 52 -1.24 17.87 -2.34
N LYS A 53 -0.25 17.17 -2.92
CA LYS A 53 0.76 16.41 -2.16
C LYS A 53 1.57 17.31 -1.21
N LYS A 54 1.96 18.51 -1.67
CA LYS A 54 2.68 19.50 -0.84
C LYS A 54 1.86 19.96 0.36
N ASN A 55 0.58 20.28 0.14
CA ASN A 55 -0.30 20.75 1.21
C ASN A 55 -0.51 19.67 2.28
N ILE A 56 -0.71 18.41 1.86
CA ILE A 56 -0.84 17.29 2.79
C ILE A 56 0.44 17.07 3.59
N PHE A 57 1.60 17.15 2.94
CA PHE A 57 2.89 16.98 3.61
C PHE A 57 3.27 18.15 4.53
N LEU A 58 2.77 19.36 4.27
CA LEU A 58 3.05 20.53 5.11
C LEU A 58 2.47 20.40 6.52
N ILE A 59 1.30 19.76 6.66
CA ILE A 59 0.62 19.54 7.94
C ILE A 59 1.51 18.78 8.95
N PRO A 60 2.02 17.57 8.65
CA PRO A 60 2.89 16.83 9.57
C PRO A 60 4.25 17.51 9.75
N VAL A 61 4.78 18.22 8.75
CA VAL A 61 6.03 19.00 8.92
C VAL A 61 5.84 20.10 9.97
N ALA A 62 4.76 20.88 9.87
CA ALA A 62 4.46 21.95 10.81
C ALA A 62 4.19 21.38 12.21
N LEU A 63 3.38 20.32 12.32
CA LEU A 63 3.05 19.68 13.60
C LEU A 63 4.32 19.13 14.29
N ASN A 64 5.11 18.32 13.60
CA ASN A 64 6.33 17.76 14.18
C ASN A 64 7.38 18.84 14.44
N GLY A 65 7.45 19.89 13.62
CA GLY A 65 8.31 21.04 13.86
C GLY A 65 7.95 21.78 15.15
N ILE A 66 6.67 22.05 15.39
CA ILE A 66 6.18 22.68 16.63
C ILE A 66 6.48 21.79 17.83
N ILE A 67 6.20 20.48 17.74
CA ILE A 67 6.49 19.54 18.83
C ILE A 67 7.99 19.50 19.13
N ALA A 68 8.84 19.42 18.11
CA ALA A 68 10.29 19.44 18.27
C ALA A 68 10.79 20.73 18.95
N LEU A 69 10.25 21.89 18.57
CA LEU A 69 10.57 23.17 19.19
C LEU A 69 10.16 23.19 20.67
N LEU A 70 8.95 22.72 21.00
CA LEU A 70 8.46 22.65 22.39
C LEU A 70 9.30 21.69 23.24
N LEU A 71 9.66 20.53 22.69
CA LEU A 71 10.53 19.56 23.37
C LEU A 71 11.93 20.11 23.61
N THR A 72 12.50 20.79 22.61
CA THR A 72 13.83 21.42 22.73
C THR A 72 13.80 22.56 23.74
N TRP A 73 12.75 23.39 23.72
CA TRP A 73 12.54 24.44 24.71
C TRP A 73 12.38 23.85 26.12
N ARG A 74 11.60 22.78 26.26
CA ARG A 74 11.45 22.06 27.53
C ARG A 74 12.79 21.53 28.03
N LEU A 75 13.57 20.90 27.16
CA LEU A 75 14.89 20.37 27.47
C LEU A 75 15.83 21.48 27.94
N TRP A 76 15.84 22.62 27.24
CA TRP A 76 16.65 23.79 27.61
C TRP A 76 16.32 24.33 29.01
N ILE A 77 15.04 24.36 29.40
CA ILE A 77 14.63 24.77 30.76
C ILE A 77 14.95 23.68 31.80
N ALA A 78 14.83 22.41 31.41
CA ALA A 78 14.91 21.28 32.33
C ALA A 78 16.36 20.90 32.66
N ILE A 79 17.26 20.90 31.68
CA ILE A 79 18.67 20.51 31.84
C ILE A 79 19.34 21.21 33.03
N PRO A 80 19.29 22.56 33.18
CA PRO A 80 19.91 23.23 34.33
C PRO A 80 19.35 22.77 35.68
N LYS A 81 18.04 22.46 35.75
CA LYS A 81 17.41 21.99 36.99
C LYS A 81 17.88 20.57 37.34
N TYR A 82 17.97 19.69 36.34
CA TYR A 82 18.53 18.35 36.52
C TYR A 82 19.99 18.40 36.94
N TRP A 83 20.77 19.32 36.38
CA TRP A 83 22.15 19.54 36.75
C TRP A 83 22.30 19.97 38.23
N ILE A 84 21.49 20.93 38.69
CA ILE A 84 21.48 21.36 40.10
C ILE A 84 21.07 20.20 41.02
N LEU A 85 20.08 19.40 40.63
CA LEU A 85 19.64 18.24 41.42
C LEU A 85 20.74 17.17 41.48
N LEU A 86 21.46 16.94 40.39
CA LEU A 86 22.61 16.03 40.36
C LEU A 86 23.74 16.53 41.25
N GLN A 87 24.07 17.83 41.21
CA GLN A 87 25.06 18.43 42.12
C GLN A 87 24.65 18.27 43.59
N THR A 88 23.36 18.44 43.89
CA THR A 88 22.82 18.22 45.24
C THR A 88 22.97 16.77 45.68
N LEU A 89 22.71 15.81 44.77
CA LEU A 89 22.90 14.38 45.02
C LEU A 89 24.38 14.05 45.30
N LEU A 90 25.30 14.73 44.62
CA LEU A 90 26.75 14.59 44.81
C LEU A 90 27.28 15.30 46.06
N GLY A 91 26.41 15.92 46.88
CA GLY A 91 26.77 16.54 48.16
C GLY A 91 27.14 18.02 48.08
N TYR A 92 27.03 18.67 46.91
CA TYR A 92 27.23 20.11 46.80
C TYR A 92 26.03 20.87 47.37
N ILE A 93 26.29 21.97 48.08
CA ILE A 93 25.24 22.88 48.56
C ILE A 93 24.76 23.70 47.36
N THR A 94 23.49 23.54 47.00
CA THR A 94 22.86 24.25 45.89
C THR A 94 21.53 24.85 46.32
N THR A 95 20.88 25.59 45.41
CA THR A 95 19.51 26.09 45.59
C THR A 95 18.46 24.98 45.75
N ALA A 96 18.81 23.72 45.46
CA ALA A 96 17.94 22.56 45.65
C ALA A 96 18.29 21.72 46.90
N THR A 97 19.27 22.11 47.70
CA THR A 97 19.57 21.43 48.97
C THR A 97 18.45 21.68 49.98
N VAL A 98 17.96 20.62 50.62
CA VAL A 98 16.91 20.70 51.65
C VAL A 98 17.54 20.39 52.98
N ASP A 99 17.50 21.34 53.91
CA ASP A 99 17.96 21.15 55.28
C ASP A 99 16.83 20.51 56.13
N PRO A 100 16.99 19.28 56.63
CA PRO A 100 15.96 18.58 57.39
C PRO A 100 15.65 19.23 58.74
N THR A 101 16.55 20.04 59.27
CA THR A 101 16.42 20.65 60.61
C THR A 101 15.59 21.92 60.58
N THR A 102 15.58 22.63 59.45
CA THR A 102 14.84 23.89 59.26
C THR A 102 13.55 23.73 58.48
N THR A 103 13.34 22.58 57.82
CA THR A 103 12.14 22.31 57.01
C THR A 103 11.16 21.37 57.70
N THR A 104 9.87 21.68 57.60
CA THR A 104 8.81 20.82 58.15
C THR A 104 8.61 19.57 57.29
N ARG A 105 8.11 18.47 57.88
CA ARG A 105 7.79 17.22 57.15
C ARG A 105 6.84 17.45 55.97
N LYS A 106 5.85 18.35 56.12
CA LYS A 106 4.93 18.71 55.03
C LYS A 106 5.68 19.36 53.85
N GLN A 107 6.61 20.27 54.13
CA GLN A 107 7.44 20.90 53.10
C GLN A 107 8.36 19.89 52.42
N GLN A 108 8.98 18.99 53.18
CA GLN A 108 9.84 17.92 52.63
C GLN A 108 9.07 17.01 51.67
N ILE A 109 7.87 16.56 52.06
CA ILE A 109 7.00 15.75 51.19
C ILE A 109 6.59 16.53 49.95
N LEU A 110 6.22 17.80 50.08
CA LEU A 110 5.82 18.64 48.94
C LEU A 110 6.99 18.85 47.95
N ILE A 111 8.20 19.08 48.46
CA ILE A 111 9.41 19.20 47.63
C ILE A 111 9.68 17.90 46.89
N LEU A 112 9.60 16.76 47.59
CA LEU A 112 9.78 15.44 47.00
C LEU A 112 8.76 15.20 45.89
N LEU A 113 7.46 15.40 46.16
CA LEU A 113 6.40 15.23 45.17
C LEU A 113 6.57 16.15 43.97
N LYS A 114 6.95 17.42 44.17
CA LYS A 114 7.18 18.35 43.06
C LYS A 114 8.34 17.90 42.16
N ARG A 115 9.43 17.41 42.77
CA ARG A 115 10.59 16.88 42.02
C ARG A 115 10.21 15.62 41.27
N THR A 116 9.65 14.63 41.95
CA THR A 116 9.23 13.37 41.34
C THR A 116 8.19 13.61 40.25
N GLY A 117 7.22 14.50 40.47
CA GLY A 117 6.21 14.85 39.47
C GLY A 117 6.82 15.52 38.23
N MET A 118 7.79 16.42 38.39
CA MET A 118 8.53 17.01 37.28
C MET A 118 9.29 15.94 36.48
N MET A 119 9.99 15.04 37.19
CA MET A 119 10.75 13.95 36.56
C MET A 119 9.85 12.97 35.82
N ALA A 120 8.74 12.57 36.42
CA ALA A 120 7.75 11.69 35.81
C ALA A 120 7.13 12.34 34.56
N PHE A 121 6.77 13.62 34.64
CA PHE A 121 6.25 14.35 33.48
C PHE A 121 7.27 14.39 32.34
N ASP A 122 8.52 14.76 32.60
CA ASP A 122 9.56 14.81 31.58
C ASP A 122 9.81 13.42 30.98
N PHE A 123 9.89 12.39 31.82
CA PHE A 123 10.03 11.01 31.36
C PHE A 123 8.89 10.61 30.41
N LEU A 124 7.64 10.81 30.81
CA LEU A 124 6.48 10.46 29.97
C LEU A 124 6.48 11.27 28.67
N LEU A 125 6.78 12.57 28.75
CA LEU A 125 6.83 13.45 27.60
C LEU A 125 7.86 12.97 26.56
N PHE A 126 9.12 12.74 26.98
CA PHE A 126 10.16 12.30 26.05
C PHE A 126 10.01 10.83 25.64
N ARG A 127 9.40 9.97 26.46
CA ARG A 127 9.19 8.56 26.13
C ARG A 127 8.10 8.33 25.10
N PHE A 128 7.02 9.12 25.13
CA PHE A 128 5.84 8.93 24.28
C PHE A 128 5.72 9.97 23.16
N VAL A 129 6.04 11.24 23.44
CA VAL A 129 5.95 12.33 22.44
C VAL A 129 7.28 12.53 21.73
N GLY A 130 8.40 12.33 22.44
CA GLY A 130 9.76 12.46 21.89
C GLY A 130 10.02 11.66 20.60
N PRO A 131 9.55 10.41 20.46
CA PRO A 131 9.78 9.64 19.24
C PRO A 131 9.16 10.27 18.00
N TRP A 132 8.06 11.00 18.07
CA TRP A 132 7.33 11.47 16.88
C TRP A 132 8.16 12.39 15.97
N PRO A 133 8.75 13.50 16.46
CA PRO A 133 9.63 14.30 15.63
C PRO A 133 10.93 13.57 15.26
N LEU A 134 11.43 12.70 16.13
CA LEU A 134 12.64 11.92 15.84
C LEU A 134 12.40 10.97 14.66
N THR A 135 11.29 10.25 14.65
CA THR A 135 10.95 9.34 13.55
C THR A 135 10.67 10.14 12.27
N PHE A 136 9.96 11.26 12.39
CA PHE A 136 9.64 12.09 11.24
C PHE A 136 10.87 12.73 10.57
N PHE A 137 11.83 13.24 11.33
CA PHE A 137 12.98 13.99 10.78
C PHE A 137 14.28 13.18 10.67
N LEU A 138 14.49 12.18 11.53
CA LEU A 138 15.80 11.58 11.76
C LEU A 138 15.80 10.04 11.71
N GLU A 139 14.66 9.39 11.50
CA GLU A 139 14.61 7.92 11.38
C GLU A 139 15.54 7.43 10.27
N GLN A 140 16.17 6.30 10.57
CA GLN A 140 17.01 5.55 9.65
C GLN A 140 16.32 4.22 9.34
N PRO A 141 16.47 3.68 8.12
CA PRO A 141 17.34 4.16 7.03
C PRO A 141 16.79 5.36 6.25
N ALA A 142 15.48 5.57 6.26
CA ALA A 142 14.83 6.72 5.64
C ALA A 142 13.66 7.22 6.49
N ASN A 143 13.27 8.47 6.27
CA ASN A 143 12.20 9.13 6.97
C ASN A 143 11.39 10.01 6.01
N PRO A 144 10.21 10.50 6.41
CA PRO A 144 9.36 11.32 5.56
C PRO A 144 10.09 12.52 4.91
N VAL A 145 11.00 13.16 5.64
CA VAL A 145 11.69 14.35 5.12
C VAL A 145 12.86 13.98 4.22
N SER A 146 13.62 12.93 4.55
CA SER A 146 14.69 12.44 3.66
C SER A 146 14.14 11.94 2.32
N TRP A 147 12.96 11.28 2.33
CA TRP A 147 12.23 10.94 1.11
C TRP A 147 11.95 12.17 0.24
N ARG A 148 11.42 13.24 0.85
CA ARG A 148 11.12 14.49 0.11
C ARG A 148 12.38 15.25 -0.33
N TRP A 149 13.48 15.17 0.40
CA TRP A 149 14.76 15.73 -0.04
C TRP A 149 15.35 14.97 -1.23
N ASN A 150 15.27 13.63 -1.23
CA ASN A 150 15.87 12.79 -2.26
C ASN A 150 15.05 12.75 -3.55
N LEU A 151 13.72 12.59 -3.43
CA LEU A 151 12.84 12.42 -4.58
C LEU A 151 12.13 13.71 -4.99
N GLY A 152 11.85 14.60 -4.04
CA GLY A 152 10.95 15.74 -4.25
C GLY A 152 9.48 15.33 -4.34
N PHE A 153 8.69 16.16 -5.01
CA PHE A 153 7.28 15.87 -5.34
C PHE A 153 7.15 15.60 -6.83
N GLN A 154 6.69 14.40 -7.19
CA GLN A 154 6.51 13.95 -8.56
C GLN A 154 5.03 13.86 -8.93
N LYS A 155 4.75 13.94 -10.25
CA LYS A 155 3.39 13.74 -10.77
C LYS A 155 2.92 12.30 -10.53
N GLU A 156 3.79 11.34 -10.82
CA GLU A 156 3.58 9.92 -10.55
C GLU A 156 4.59 9.49 -9.50
N GLU A 157 4.09 9.10 -8.33
CA GLU A 157 4.92 8.63 -7.21
C GLU A 157 4.60 7.17 -6.91
N VAL A 158 5.60 6.28 -6.96
CA VAL A 158 5.48 4.93 -6.41
C VAL A 158 5.33 5.02 -4.90
N VAL A 159 4.21 4.52 -4.40
CA VAL A 159 3.92 4.39 -2.97
C VAL A 159 4.06 2.93 -2.60
N VAL A 160 4.93 2.65 -1.63
CA VAL A 160 5.15 1.30 -1.09
C VAL A 160 4.68 1.29 0.35
N ARG A 161 3.67 0.45 0.62
CA ARG A 161 3.14 0.22 1.96
C ARG A 161 3.61 -1.13 2.46
N VAL A 162 3.96 -1.20 3.74
CA VAL A 162 4.47 -2.41 4.41
C VAL A 162 3.58 -2.81 5.58
N SER A 163 3.45 -4.11 5.83
CA SER A 163 2.63 -4.64 6.92
C SER A 163 3.17 -4.28 8.31
N ARG A 164 2.30 -3.69 9.14
CA ARG A 164 2.62 -3.23 10.49
C ARG A 164 2.02 -4.16 11.54
N ASN A 165 2.86 -4.72 12.41
CA ASN A 165 2.45 -5.67 13.47
C ASN A 165 1.85 -7.00 12.98
N TRP A 166 2.03 -7.35 11.70
CA TRP A 166 1.73 -8.67 11.12
C TRP A 166 2.70 -8.97 9.97
N ASN A 167 2.79 -10.24 9.55
CA ASN A 167 3.83 -10.75 8.65
C ASN A 167 3.28 -11.62 7.51
N CYS A 168 4.17 -12.09 6.62
CA CYS A 168 3.82 -12.99 5.53
C CYS A 168 3.30 -14.34 6.02
N ASP A 169 3.80 -14.87 7.13
CA ASP A 169 3.34 -16.15 7.68
C ASP A 169 1.87 -16.07 8.11
N ASP A 170 1.43 -14.94 8.67
CA ASP A 170 0.04 -14.69 9.05
C ASP A 170 -0.91 -14.78 7.85
N LEU A 171 -0.42 -14.44 6.64
CA LEU A 171 -1.19 -14.43 5.39
C LEU A 171 -1.05 -15.74 4.58
N MET A 172 0.15 -16.30 4.56
CA MET A 172 0.56 -17.36 3.63
C MET A 172 0.75 -18.72 4.30
N ALA A 173 0.83 -18.78 5.63
CA ALA A 173 0.92 -20.04 6.36
C ALA A 173 -0.45 -20.54 6.83
N GLY A 174 -0.52 -21.84 7.15
CA GLY A 174 -1.72 -22.48 7.67
C GLY A 174 -2.65 -23.06 6.60
N VAL A 175 -3.87 -23.42 7.02
CA VAL A 175 -4.87 -24.12 6.19
C VAL A 175 -5.61 -23.17 5.24
N LYS A 176 -5.86 -21.93 5.68
CA LYS A 176 -6.51 -20.88 4.88
C LYS A 176 -5.46 -19.85 4.49
N GLN A 177 -5.07 -19.86 3.22
CA GLN A 177 -4.03 -19.01 2.66
C GLN A 177 -4.64 -18.04 1.64
N GLY A 178 -3.97 -16.93 1.37
CA GLY A 178 -4.39 -15.97 0.35
C GLY A 178 -5.82 -15.44 0.60
N GLU A 179 -6.69 -15.51 -0.40
CA GLU A 179 -8.05 -14.95 -0.34
C GLU A 179 -8.94 -15.51 0.79
N GLU A 180 -8.69 -16.76 1.19
CA GLU A 180 -9.46 -17.41 2.25
C GLU A 180 -9.01 -16.97 3.65
N ASN A 181 -7.83 -16.35 3.75
CA ASN A 181 -7.24 -15.91 5.01
C ASN A 181 -7.97 -14.68 5.59
N ALA A 182 -8.09 -14.62 6.91
CA ALA A 182 -8.72 -13.50 7.61
C ALA A 182 -7.95 -12.18 7.43
N PHE A 183 -6.60 -12.21 7.43
CA PHE A 183 -5.76 -11.03 7.20
C PHE A 183 -5.93 -10.48 5.80
N PHE A 184 -6.11 -11.35 4.80
CA PHE A 184 -6.43 -10.89 3.45
C PHE A 184 -7.72 -10.08 3.42
N LYS A 185 -8.81 -10.62 4.00
CA LYS A 185 -10.12 -9.98 4.00
C LYS A 185 -10.20 -8.72 4.86
N THR A 186 -9.44 -8.67 5.96
CA THR A 186 -9.55 -7.58 6.95
C THR A 186 -8.46 -6.53 6.84
N ARG A 187 -7.30 -6.85 6.26
CA ARG A 187 -6.15 -5.93 6.15
C ARG A 187 -5.80 -5.60 4.71
N VAL A 188 -5.80 -6.57 3.80
CA VAL A 188 -5.43 -6.37 2.39
C VAL A 188 -6.59 -5.74 1.60
N LEU A 189 -7.78 -6.36 1.60
CA LEU A 189 -8.93 -5.87 0.82
C LEU A 189 -9.34 -4.42 1.15
N PRO A 190 -9.43 -4.00 2.42
CA PRO A 190 -9.77 -2.61 2.74
C PRO A 190 -8.68 -1.63 2.30
N ALA A 191 -7.40 -2.04 2.30
CA ALA A 191 -6.29 -1.19 1.91
C ALA A 191 -6.20 -0.94 0.41
N ILE A 192 -6.86 -1.76 -0.41
CA ILE A 192 -6.92 -1.62 -1.87
C ILE A 192 -8.30 -1.13 -2.37
N GLU A 193 -9.23 -0.85 -1.46
CA GLU A 193 -10.58 -0.40 -1.80
C GLU A 193 -10.52 0.93 -2.58
N PRO A 194 -11.30 1.09 -3.68
CA PRO A 194 -11.24 2.29 -4.52
C PRO A 194 -11.38 3.60 -3.76
N VAL A 195 -12.26 3.66 -2.73
CA VAL A 195 -12.45 4.85 -1.90
C VAL A 195 -11.20 5.15 -1.08
N PHE A 196 -10.54 4.12 -0.54
CA PHE A 196 -9.30 4.29 0.21
C PHE A 196 -8.14 4.72 -0.71
N MET A 197 -8.09 4.19 -1.93
CA MET A 197 -7.09 4.50 -2.95
C MET A 197 -7.16 5.95 -3.49
N GLN A 198 -8.22 6.69 -3.19
CA GLN A 198 -8.31 8.13 -3.50
C GLN A 198 -7.49 9.01 -2.56
N LYS A 199 -6.91 8.45 -1.49
CA LYS A 199 -6.00 9.20 -0.61
C LYS A 199 -4.61 9.28 -1.25
N THR A 200 -3.81 10.29 -0.88
CA THR A 200 -2.37 10.28 -1.19
C THR A 200 -1.65 9.23 -0.36
N GLY A 201 -0.51 8.72 -0.83
CA GLY A 201 0.25 7.70 -0.10
C GLY A 201 0.50 8.03 1.37
N TYR A 202 0.82 9.29 1.69
CA TYR A 202 1.07 9.73 3.08
C TYR A 202 -0.14 9.58 4.03
N LEU A 203 -1.37 9.65 3.51
CA LEU A 203 -2.61 9.50 4.29
C LEU A 203 -3.07 8.04 4.39
N MET A 204 -2.32 7.10 3.81
CA MET A 204 -2.64 5.67 3.81
C MET A 204 -1.96 4.89 4.95
N MET A 205 -1.18 5.56 5.81
CA MET A 205 -0.63 4.95 7.02
C MET A 205 -1.74 4.74 8.07
N ASP A 206 -1.79 3.55 8.65
CA ASP A 206 -2.77 3.20 9.69
C ASP A 206 -2.19 2.18 10.71
N GLU A 207 -3.06 1.49 11.43
CA GLU A 207 -2.67 0.46 12.40
C GLU A 207 -2.03 -0.77 11.74
N SER A 208 -2.43 -1.07 10.50
CA SER A 208 -2.07 -2.27 9.73
C SER A 208 -0.98 -2.03 8.71
N TRP A 209 -0.84 -0.79 8.25
CA TRP A 209 0.03 -0.40 7.14
C TRP A 209 0.88 0.80 7.51
N ASP A 210 2.17 0.73 7.19
CA ASP A 210 3.10 1.85 7.25
C ASP A 210 3.68 2.14 5.85
N LEU A 211 4.40 3.24 5.69
CA LEU A 211 5.12 3.56 4.47
C LEU A 211 6.61 3.21 4.57
N GLU A 212 7.14 2.61 3.52
CA GLU A 212 8.55 2.24 3.46
C GLU A 212 9.34 3.25 2.61
N PHE A 213 9.79 4.33 3.26
CA PHE A 213 10.38 5.49 2.57
C PHE A 213 11.67 5.16 1.80
N GLU A 214 12.49 4.23 2.28
CA GLU A 214 13.72 3.80 1.60
C GLU A 214 13.36 3.10 0.28
N VAL A 215 12.51 2.07 0.37
CA VAL A 215 12.07 1.29 -0.78
C VAL A 215 11.31 2.16 -1.79
N MET A 216 10.55 3.17 -1.33
CA MET A 216 9.95 4.16 -2.23
C MET A 216 11.01 4.95 -3.02
N CYS A 217 12.12 5.35 -2.40
CA CYS A 217 13.22 6.04 -3.09
C CYS A 217 13.93 5.09 -4.07
N ASP A 218 14.14 3.84 -3.66
CA ASP A 218 14.79 2.82 -4.48
C ASP A 218 13.94 2.45 -5.69
N ALA A 219 12.63 2.28 -5.53
CA ALA A 219 11.71 2.03 -6.62
C ALA A 219 11.83 3.10 -7.73
N HIS A 220 11.85 4.38 -7.34
CA HIS A 220 12.03 5.45 -8.31
C HIS A 220 13.42 5.44 -8.95
N THR A 221 14.45 5.03 -8.21
CA THR A 221 15.81 4.89 -8.74
C THR A 221 15.88 3.77 -9.78
N LEU A 222 15.26 2.61 -9.50
CA LEU A 222 15.17 1.49 -10.45
C LEU A 222 14.37 1.86 -11.70
N VAL A 223 13.26 2.59 -11.54
CA VAL A 223 12.47 3.10 -12.67
C VAL A 223 13.27 4.10 -13.51
N LYS A 224 14.01 5.03 -12.87
CA LYS A 224 14.89 5.97 -13.58
C LYS A 224 16.02 5.28 -14.35
N ARG A 225 16.52 4.15 -13.86
CA ARG A 225 17.54 3.33 -14.53
C ARG A 225 16.97 2.44 -15.63
N GLY A 226 15.65 2.33 -15.74
CA GLY A 226 14.98 1.45 -16.69
C GLY A 226 15.05 -0.04 -16.33
N GLU A 227 15.43 -0.37 -15.09
CA GLU A 227 15.51 -1.75 -14.61
C GLU A 227 14.11 -2.33 -14.33
N VAL A 228 13.16 -1.46 -13.95
CA VAL A 228 11.76 -1.81 -13.67
C VAL A 228 10.84 -0.80 -14.35
N LYS A 229 9.72 -1.26 -14.92
CA LYS A 229 8.71 -0.37 -15.49
C LYS A 229 7.79 0.16 -14.41
N MET A 230 7.43 1.44 -14.50
CA MET A 230 6.50 2.08 -13.56
C MET A 230 5.16 1.31 -13.45
N GLU A 231 4.64 0.86 -14.59
CA GLU A 231 3.37 0.10 -14.69
C GLU A 231 3.39 -1.27 -13.99
N ASP A 232 4.57 -1.87 -13.84
CA ASP A 232 4.73 -3.16 -13.17
C ASP A 232 4.60 -3.01 -11.64
N LEU A 233 4.72 -1.78 -11.12
CA LEU A 233 4.57 -1.44 -9.70
C LEU A 233 3.17 -0.91 -9.36
N ASP A 234 2.31 -0.69 -10.36
CA ASP A 234 0.98 -0.14 -10.14
C ASP A 234 -0.01 -1.23 -9.72
N LYS A 235 -0.64 -1.03 -8.56
CA LYS A 235 -1.69 -1.86 -8.00
C LYS A 235 -1.28 -3.32 -7.80
N VAL A 236 -0.19 -3.52 -7.06
CA VAL A 236 0.36 -4.85 -6.79
C VAL A 236 0.51 -5.14 -5.29
N VAL A 237 0.00 -6.29 -4.84
CA VAL A 237 0.26 -6.87 -3.52
C VAL A 237 1.37 -7.90 -3.66
N LEU A 238 2.37 -7.80 -2.79
CA LEU A 238 3.56 -8.65 -2.80
C LEU A 238 3.64 -9.39 -1.46
N ALA A 239 3.84 -10.70 -1.53
CA ALA A 239 4.08 -11.54 -0.37
C ALA A 239 5.13 -12.58 -0.70
N HIS A 240 5.94 -12.95 0.28
CA HIS A 240 6.92 -14.02 0.11
C HIS A 240 6.39 -15.31 0.75
N MET A 241 6.60 -16.44 0.08
CA MET A 241 6.24 -17.77 0.60
C MET A 241 7.48 -18.67 0.62
N GLU A 242 7.77 -19.26 1.77
CA GLU A 242 8.90 -20.17 1.93
C GLU A 242 8.83 -21.35 0.94
N GLY A 243 9.94 -21.62 0.24
CA GLY A 243 10.03 -22.68 -0.77
C GLY A 243 9.49 -22.32 -2.17
N VAL A 244 8.71 -21.24 -2.31
CA VAL A 244 8.18 -20.77 -3.61
C VAL A 244 8.86 -19.47 -4.07
N GLY A 245 9.14 -18.57 -3.14
CA GLY A 245 9.70 -17.25 -3.38
C GLY A 245 8.64 -16.15 -3.39
N TRP A 246 8.93 -15.06 -4.10
CA TRP A 246 8.04 -13.91 -4.21
C TRP A 246 6.79 -14.20 -5.04
N LEU A 247 5.66 -13.80 -4.49
CA LEU A 247 4.34 -13.90 -5.06
C LEU A 247 3.73 -12.51 -5.23
N VAL A 248 3.01 -12.34 -6.33
CA VAL A 248 2.44 -11.09 -6.81
C VAL A 248 0.94 -11.30 -7.01
N TRP A 249 0.15 -10.34 -6.56
CA TRP A 249 -1.24 -10.21 -6.95
C TRP A 249 -1.49 -8.79 -7.46
N LYS A 250 -1.81 -8.66 -8.75
CA LYS A 250 -2.22 -7.40 -9.35
C LYS A 250 -3.73 -7.26 -9.17
N TRP A 251 -4.17 -6.19 -8.49
CA TRP A 251 -5.60 -5.93 -8.34
C TRP A 251 -6.06 -4.90 -9.38
N GLU A 252 -7.13 -5.22 -10.07
CA GLU A 252 -7.81 -4.26 -10.93
C GLU A 252 -8.92 -3.60 -10.11
N GLY A 253 -8.91 -2.27 -10.03
CA GLY A 253 -10.01 -1.56 -9.38
C GLY A 253 -11.29 -1.71 -10.21
N ALA A 254 -12.45 -1.83 -9.57
CA ALA A 254 -13.74 -1.85 -10.28
C ALA A 254 -13.93 -0.65 -11.23
N GLY A 255 -13.32 0.49 -10.91
CA GLY A 255 -13.28 1.68 -11.78
C GLY A 255 -12.39 1.51 -13.02
N ASP A 256 -11.28 0.76 -12.93
CA ASP A 256 -10.37 0.51 -14.06
C ASP A 256 -10.99 -0.48 -15.06
N VAL A 257 -11.77 -1.43 -14.57
CA VAL A 257 -12.53 -2.35 -15.43
C VAL A 257 -13.59 -1.58 -16.21
N ILE A 258 -14.33 -0.66 -15.55
CA ILE A 258 -15.34 0.17 -16.24
C ILE A 258 -14.69 1.16 -17.21
N GLU A 259 -13.60 1.82 -16.81
CA GLU A 259 -12.90 2.76 -17.67
C GLU A 259 -12.17 2.05 -18.83
N GLY A 260 -11.61 0.87 -18.57
CA GLY A 260 -11.03 -0.02 -19.57
C GLY A 260 -12.08 -0.52 -20.55
N ARG A 261 -13.26 -0.93 -20.07
CA ARG A 261 -14.43 -1.23 -20.90
C ARG A 261 -14.81 -0.04 -21.76
N ARG A 262 -14.94 1.16 -21.18
CA ARG A 262 -15.26 2.39 -21.92
C ARG A 262 -14.21 2.69 -22.99
N LYS A 263 -12.92 2.57 -22.68
CA LYS A 263 -11.81 2.76 -23.64
C LYS A 263 -11.86 1.75 -24.78
N LYS A 264 -12.14 0.48 -24.49
CA LYS A 264 -12.32 -0.58 -25.50
C LYS A 264 -13.54 -0.30 -26.40
N VAL A 265 -14.67 0.14 -25.85
CA VAL A 265 -15.85 0.58 -26.62
C VAL A 265 -15.50 1.74 -27.55
N VAL A 266 -14.77 2.75 -27.05
CA VAL A 266 -14.37 3.92 -27.84
C VAL A 266 -13.39 3.52 -28.95
N ALA A 267 -12.40 2.69 -28.66
CA ALA A 267 -11.45 2.19 -29.66
C ALA A 267 -12.14 1.35 -30.75
N PHE A 268 -13.13 0.54 -30.37
CA PHE A 268 -13.97 -0.21 -31.32
C PHE A 268 -14.74 0.74 -32.26
N LYS A 269 -15.35 1.80 -31.69
CA LYS A 269 -16.03 2.84 -32.47
C LYS A 269 -15.07 3.54 -33.44
N GLU A 270 -13.93 4.02 -32.95
CA GLU A 270 -12.94 4.72 -33.76
C GLU A 270 -12.41 3.86 -34.93
N LYS A 271 -12.19 2.56 -34.69
CA LYS A 271 -11.76 1.63 -35.74
C LYS A 271 -12.83 1.47 -36.83
N LEU A 272 -14.10 1.31 -36.45
CA LEU A 272 -15.20 1.21 -37.39
C LEU A 272 -15.43 2.52 -38.17
N THR A 273 -15.26 3.67 -37.51
CA THR A 273 -15.30 4.99 -38.16
C THR A 273 -14.14 5.16 -39.15
N ALA A 274 -12.92 4.72 -38.80
CA ALA A 274 -11.77 4.75 -39.71
C ALA A 274 -11.97 3.86 -40.95
N MET A 275 -12.72 2.76 -40.82
CA MET A 275 -13.13 1.90 -41.93
C MET A 275 -14.34 2.45 -42.72
N GLY A 276 -14.89 3.60 -42.33
CA GLY A 276 -16.07 4.22 -42.94
C GLY A 276 -17.39 3.50 -42.63
N LYS A 277 -17.41 2.63 -41.61
CA LYS A 277 -18.52 1.72 -41.29
C LYS A 277 -19.06 1.95 -39.87
N GLU A 278 -19.23 3.22 -39.48
CA GLU A 278 -19.76 3.60 -38.17
C GLU A 278 -21.19 3.07 -37.92
N SER A 279 -21.98 2.85 -38.97
CA SER A 279 -23.31 2.24 -38.86
C SER A 279 -23.30 0.84 -38.23
N LEU A 280 -22.20 0.09 -38.36
CA LEU A 280 -22.04 -1.22 -37.72
C LEU A 280 -21.89 -1.13 -36.20
N PHE A 281 -21.33 -0.03 -35.69
CA PHE A 281 -21.23 0.20 -34.26
C PHE A 281 -22.63 0.34 -33.64
N TRP A 282 -23.49 1.16 -34.28
CA TRP A 282 -24.86 1.37 -33.82
C TRP A 282 -25.73 0.11 -33.95
N LYS A 283 -25.53 -0.66 -35.01
CA LYS A 283 -26.23 -1.93 -35.20
C LYS A 283 -25.80 -2.99 -34.20
N TRP A 284 -24.51 -3.00 -33.82
CA TRP A 284 -24.01 -3.84 -32.73
C TRP A 284 -24.63 -3.45 -31.39
N THR A 285 -24.65 -2.15 -31.03
CA THR A 285 -25.27 -1.70 -29.78
C THR A 285 -26.76 -2.03 -29.74
N GLU A 286 -27.48 -1.85 -30.85
CA GLU A 286 -28.91 -2.18 -30.97
C GLU A 286 -29.17 -3.69 -30.75
N ILE A 287 -28.37 -4.58 -31.36
CA ILE A 287 -28.51 -6.03 -31.18
C ILE A 287 -28.27 -6.44 -29.72
N VAL A 288 -27.30 -5.80 -29.05
CA VAL A 288 -26.98 -6.07 -27.65
C VAL A 288 -28.07 -5.54 -26.72
N GLU A 289 -28.63 -4.36 -26.99
CA GLU A 289 -29.73 -3.77 -26.22
C GLU A 289 -31.06 -4.53 -26.42
N GLU A 290 -31.39 -4.93 -27.65
CA GLU A 290 -32.60 -5.72 -27.96
C GLU A 290 -32.66 -7.03 -27.15
N GLU A 291 -31.52 -7.71 -26.99
CA GLU A 291 -31.45 -8.97 -26.27
C GLU A 291 -31.40 -8.76 -24.74
N ARG A 292 -30.98 -7.58 -24.29
CA ARG A 292 -30.94 -7.20 -22.86
C ARG A 292 -32.31 -6.78 -22.33
N ASP A 293 -33.12 -6.10 -23.13
CA ASP A 293 -34.46 -5.64 -22.76
C ASP A 293 -35.52 -6.75 -22.80
N ARG A 294 -35.22 -7.91 -23.40
CA ARG A 294 -36.07 -9.11 -23.35
C ARG A 294 -35.91 -9.80 -21.99
N ASP A 295 -36.75 -9.41 -21.04
CA ASP A 295 -36.98 -9.97 -19.71
C ASP A 295 -36.18 -11.26 -19.41
N GLY A 296 -35.14 -11.09 -18.58
CA GLY A 296 -34.45 -12.17 -17.89
C GLY A 296 -33.04 -12.46 -18.41
N GLY A 297 -32.05 -11.72 -17.89
CA GLY A 297 -30.64 -12.12 -17.72
C GLY A 297 -29.83 -12.50 -18.97
N PHE A 298 -28.57 -12.09 -19.01
CA PHE A 298 -27.64 -12.40 -20.10
C PHE A 298 -27.12 -13.85 -19.98
N THR A 299 -27.93 -14.85 -20.32
CA THR A 299 -27.53 -16.27 -20.21
C THR A 299 -26.47 -16.66 -21.26
N PRO A 300 -25.63 -17.68 -21.01
CA PRO A 300 -24.57 -18.10 -21.95
C PRO A 300 -25.08 -18.47 -23.36
N GLU A 301 -26.30 -19.02 -23.44
CA GLU A 301 -26.95 -19.37 -24.70
C GLU A 301 -27.37 -18.13 -25.51
N ARG A 302 -27.75 -17.04 -24.82
CA ARG A 302 -28.05 -15.75 -25.45
C ARG A 302 -26.78 -15.05 -25.92
N GLN A 303 -25.68 -15.15 -25.16
CA GLN A 303 -24.37 -14.64 -25.57
C GLN A 303 -23.91 -15.23 -26.92
N GLN A 304 -24.09 -16.54 -27.11
CA GLN A 304 -23.79 -17.21 -28.38
C GLN A 304 -24.69 -16.75 -29.52
N LYS A 305 -26.00 -16.54 -29.26
CA LYS A 305 -26.94 -16.02 -30.27
C LYS A 305 -26.62 -14.58 -30.68
N VAL A 306 -26.26 -13.73 -29.73
CA VAL A 306 -25.83 -12.34 -29.98
C VAL A 306 -24.54 -12.34 -30.79
N ALA A 307 -23.54 -13.15 -30.40
CA ALA A 307 -22.28 -13.26 -31.14
C ALA A 307 -22.50 -13.69 -32.61
N LEU A 308 -23.33 -14.72 -32.84
CA LEU A 308 -23.67 -15.18 -34.19
C LEU A 308 -24.39 -14.10 -35.01
N ARG A 309 -25.34 -13.38 -34.41
CA ARG A 309 -26.11 -12.32 -35.09
C ARG A 309 -25.22 -11.12 -35.44
N VAL A 310 -24.30 -10.76 -34.55
CA VAL A 310 -23.31 -9.70 -34.78
C VAL A 310 -22.33 -10.12 -35.87
N GLN A 311 -21.79 -11.35 -35.84
CA GLN A 311 -20.91 -11.86 -36.90
C GLN A 311 -21.60 -11.81 -38.28
N GLN A 312 -22.83 -12.30 -38.38
CA GLN A 312 -23.59 -12.27 -39.63
C GLN A 312 -23.84 -10.85 -40.16
N GLU A 313 -24.10 -9.88 -39.28
CA GLU A 313 -24.30 -8.49 -39.70
C GLU A 313 -22.98 -7.80 -40.11
N PHE A 314 -21.86 -8.15 -39.48
CA PHE A 314 -20.55 -7.63 -39.85
C PHE A 314 -20.06 -8.25 -41.18
N GLU A 315 -20.25 -9.55 -41.38
CA GLU A 315 -19.94 -10.27 -42.61
C GLU A 315 -20.74 -9.75 -43.81
N LYS A 316 -22.05 -9.50 -43.65
CA LYS A 316 -22.89 -8.87 -44.68
C LYS A 316 -22.37 -7.51 -45.14
N ASN A 317 -21.65 -6.81 -44.27
CA ASN A 317 -21.06 -5.51 -44.56
C ASN A 317 -19.56 -5.62 -44.89
N GLY A 318 -19.03 -6.83 -45.12
CA GLY A 318 -17.64 -7.07 -45.50
C GLY A 318 -16.63 -6.64 -44.44
N VAL A 319 -16.94 -6.89 -43.16
CA VAL A 319 -16.02 -6.69 -42.03
C VAL A 319 -15.95 -7.98 -41.25
N ASP A 320 -14.75 -8.47 -40.97
CA ASP A 320 -14.57 -9.59 -40.04
C ASP A 320 -14.62 -9.04 -38.61
N PHE A 321 -15.67 -9.43 -37.87
CA PHE A 321 -15.87 -9.00 -36.49
C PHE A 321 -14.73 -9.51 -35.58
N GLU A 322 -14.28 -10.75 -35.77
CA GLU A 322 -13.21 -11.33 -34.94
C GLU A 322 -11.88 -10.65 -35.20
N GLU A 323 -11.59 -10.27 -36.44
CA GLU A 323 -10.37 -9.54 -36.80
C GLU A 323 -10.34 -8.14 -36.17
N VAL A 324 -11.45 -7.40 -36.23
CA VAL A 324 -11.58 -6.06 -35.62
C VAL A 324 -11.39 -6.16 -34.11
N VAL A 325 -12.00 -7.16 -33.48
CA VAL A 325 -11.93 -7.43 -32.04
C VAL A 325 -10.52 -7.82 -31.59
N LYS A 326 -9.87 -8.70 -32.35
CA LYS A 326 -8.49 -9.11 -32.10
C LYS A 326 -7.53 -7.93 -32.21
N SER A 327 -7.80 -7.01 -33.14
CA SER A 327 -6.98 -5.81 -33.34
C SER A 327 -7.07 -4.77 -32.22
N ILE A 328 -8.09 -4.85 -31.35
CA ILE A 328 -8.27 -3.97 -30.18
C ILE A 328 -7.94 -4.68 -28.84
N GLY A 329 -7.37 -5.89 -28.91
CA GLY A 329 -6.91 -6.63 -27.72
C GLY A 329 -7.92 -7.60 -27.10
N GLY A 330 -8.97 -8.00 -27.84
CA GLY A 330 -9.97 -8.98 -27.38
C GLY A 330 -11.19 -8.38 -26.68
N LEU A 331 -12.28 -9.14 -26.61
CA LEU A 331 -13.61 -8.71 -26.14
C LEU A 331 -14.06 -9.35 -24.81
N ASP A 332 -13.19 -10.01 -24.06
CA ASP A 332 -13.56 -10.83 -22.88
C ASP A 332 -14.39 -10.07 -21.80
N GLU A 333 -14.49 -8.74 -21.87
CA GLU A 333 -15.10 -7.88 -20.85
C GLU A 333 -16.16 -6.89 -21.37
N MET A 334 -16.59 -6.99 -22.63
CA MET A 334 -17.64 -6.14 -23.20
C MET A 334 -19.03 -6.72 -22.91
N PRO A 335 -20.14 -5.95 -23.02
CA PRO A 335 -21.49 -6.39 -22.63
C PRO A 335 -22.03 -7.64 -23.36
N THR A 336 -21.25 -8.25 -24.24
CA THR A 336 -21.52 -9.56 -24.85
C THR A 336 -21.09 -10.74 -23.98
N THR A 337 -20.28 -10.56 -22.92
CA THR A 337 -19.70 -11.66 -22.11
C THR A 337 -20.04 -11.65 -20.61
N THR A 338 -20.83 -10.70 -20.10
CA THR A 338 -21.29 -10.70 -18.68
C THR A 338 -22.75 -10.38 -18.52
#